data_AF-A0A2E7E2W8-F1
#
_entry.id   AF-A0A2E7E2W8-F1
#
_cell.length_a   1.000
_cell.length_b   1.000
_cell.length_c   1.000
_cell.angle_alpha   90.00
_cell.angle_beta   90.00
_cell.angle_gamma   90.00
#
_symmetry.space_group_name_H-M   'P 1'
#
loop_
_entity.id
_entity.type
_entity.pdbx_description
1 polymer ?
#
loop_
_entity_poly.entity_id
_entity_poly.type
_entity_poly.pdbx_seq_one_letter_code
_entity_poly.pdbx_strand_id
1 'polypeptide(L)'
;MALSKIQAESMNLADTFAFTGTVSGAGSMEYITTASGSTDVSQLEISVDYSDYEHFVLIMDAKGDSTGTTKNLHMRFKRDGQSTFDSAANNYSTSGFSYDGSANRNQNGITQMEIFWSNEPAKDWAHKINLWNIGNTTHQNFVEAASIKAQSSGNASYVTNSAINGSTNSNRIISLLFFYSAGNIASYDYQLYGIKTS
;
A
#
# COMPACT_ATOMS: atom_id res chain seq x y z
N MET A 1 14.09 52.54 46.60
CA MET A 1 13.47 51.48 45.78
C MET A 1 14.56 50.45 45.52
N ALA A 2 14.53 49.32 46.22
CA ALA A 2 15.59 48.31 46.09
C ALA A 2 15.39 47.55 44.79
N LEU A 3 16.42 47.53 43.93
CA LEU A 3 16.51 46.62 42.79
C LEU A 3 16.74 45.20 43.34
N SER A 4 15.69 44.40 43.41
CA SER A 4 15.83 42.96 43.61
C SER A 4 16.49 42.38 42.36
N LYS A 5 17.79 42.07 42.45
CA LYS A 5 18.48 41.27 41.44
C LYS A 5 17.86 39.87 41.47
N ILE A 6 17.10 39.54 40.43
CA ILE A 6 16.74 38.14 40.17
C ILE A 6 18.02 37.47 39.68
N GLN A 7 18.71 36.74 40.58
CA GLN A 7 19.73 35.79 40.17
C GLN A 7 18.99 34.64 39.48
N ALA A 8 19.01 34.61 38.15
CA ALA A 8 18.61 33.43 37.41
C ALA A 8 19.72 32.39 37.60
N GLU A 9 19.57 31.52 38.60
CA GLU A 9 20.27 30.25 38.59
C GLU A 9 19.91 29.55 37.28
N SER A 10 20.90 28.96 36.61
CA SER A 10 20.74 28.39 35.27
C SER A 10 19.54 27.46 35.24
N MET A 11 18.45 27.91 34.63
CA MET A 11 17.26 27.09 34.45
C MET A 11 17.65 25.96 33.51
N ASN A 12 17.77 24.74 34.05
CA ASN A 12 18.00 23.57 33.24
C ASN A 12 16.71 23.28 32.46
N LEU A 13 16.64 23.79 31.23
CA LEU A 13 15.48 23.62 30.36
C LEU A 13 15.19 22.13 30.09
N ALA A 14 16.18 21.26 30.18
CA ALA A 14 15.98 19.81 30.07
C ALA A 14 15.26 19.21 31.30
N ASP A 15 15.44 19.76 32.52
CA ASP A 15 14.71 19.31 33.71
C ASP A 15 13.31 19.95 33.82
N THR A 16 13.12 21.15 33.25
CA THR A 16 11.83 21.88 33.33
C THR A 16 10.85 21.48 32.21
N PHE A 17 11.36 21.04 31.05
CA PHE A 17 10.55 20.71 29.87
C PHE A 17 10.84 19.31 29.33
N ALA A 18 11.18 18.34 30.20
CA ALA A 18 11.25 16.95 29.79
C ALA A 18 9.87 16.49 29.31
N PHE A 19 9.68 16.44 27.98
CA PHE A 19 8.52 15.81 27.35
C PHE A 19 8.59 14.31 27.62
N THR A 20 8.07 13.88 28.77
CA THR A 20 7.93 12.48 29.14
C THR A 20 6.66 11.91 28.52
N GLY A 21 6.63 11.86 27.20
CA GLY A 21 5.53 11.30 26.43
C GLY A 21 5.95 11.02 25.00
N THR A 22 5.43 9.94 24.43
CA THR A 22 5.55 9.70 22.99
C THR A 22 4.84 10.86 22.28
N VAL A 23 5.56 11.59 21.43
CA VAL A 23 4.96 12.58 20.53
C VAL A 23 4.14 11.82 19.49
N SER A 24 2.90 11.45 19.84
CA SER A 24 1.94 10.95 18.86
C SER A 24 1.33 12.16 18.16
N GLY A 25 1.79 12.44 16.96
CA GLY A 25 1.23 13.47 16.09
C GLY A 25 0.38 12.85 14.98
N ALA A 26 -0.73 13.50 14.66
CA ALA A 26 -1.46 13.23 13.41
C ALA A 26 -0.49 13.26 12.21
N GLY A 27 -0.73 12.40 11.23
CA GLY A 27 0.12 12.29 10.04
C GLY A 27 1.42 11.49 10.24
N SER A 28 1.66 10.91 11.42
CA SER A 28 2.76 9.96 11.61
C SER A 28 2.44 8.62 10.95
N MET A 29 3.45 8.03 10.30
CA MET A 29 3.39 6.70 9.73
C MET A 29 3.80 5.67 10.79
N GLU A 30 2.91 4.75 11.12
CA GLU A 30 3.11 3.72 12.14
C GLU A 30 3.12 2.34 11.50
N TYR A 31 4.03 1.49 11.97
CA TYR A 31 4.09 0.08 11.57
C TYR A 31 2.90 -0.67 12.16
N ILE A 32 2.17 -1.40 11.31
CA ILE A 32 1.01 -2.21 11.72
C ILE A 32 1.42 -3.67 11.82
N THR A 33 1.95 -4.25 10.75
CA THR A 33 2.24 -5.68 10.69
C THR A 33 3.23 -6.04 9.58
N THR A 34 3.77 -7.25 9.67
CA THR A 34 4.55 -7.91 8.63
C THR A 34 4.14 -9.36 8.53
N ALA A 35 4.23 -9.95 7.34
CA ALA A 35 4.16 -11.38 7.18
C ALA A 35 5.02 -11.82 6.01
N SER A 36 5.53 -13.04 6.11
CA SER A 36 6.27 -13.70 5.04
C SER A 36 5.81 -15.15 4.88
N GLY A 37 6.01 -15.67 3.68
CA GLY A 37 5.62 -17.04 3.33
C GLY A 37 6.37 -17.53 2.10
N SER A 38 6.63 -18.84 2.06
CA SER A 38 7.18 -19.53 0.88
C SER A 38 6.36 -20.79 0.63
N THR A 39 5.13 -20.55 0.17
CA THR A 39 4.15 -21.60 -0.13
C THR A 39 3.42 -21.18 -1.39
N ASP A 40 3.29 -22.09 -2.37
CA ASP A 40 2.53 -21.84 -3.59
C ASP A 40 1.05 -21.60 -3.26
N VAL A 41 0.67 -20.33 -3.15
CA VAL A 41 -0.72 -19.91 -2.91
C VAL A 41 -1.25 -19.21 -4.14
N SER A 42 -2.49 -19.52 -4.52
CA SER A 42 -3.13 -18.88 -5.67
C SER A 42 -3.43 -17.39 -5.42
N GLN A 43 -3.51 -16.99 -4.15
CA GLN A 43 -3.82 -15.63 -3.74
C GLN A 43 -3.28 -15.34 -2.32
N LEU A 44 -2.91 -14.08 -2.09
CA LEU A 44 -2.50 -13.54 -0.79
C LEU A 44 -3.55 -12.52 -0.33
N GLU A 45 -4.16 -12.79 0.83
CA GLU A 45 -5.10 -11.88 1.47
C GLU A 45 -4.39 -11.12 2.61
N ILE A 46 -4.50 -9.79 2.60
CA ILE A 46 -3.96 -8.91 3.63
C ILE A 46 -5.14 -8.15 4.25
N SER A 47 -5.48 -8.49 5.49
CA SER A 47 -6.45 -7.72 6.27
C SER A 47 -5.87 -6.36 6.65
N VAL A 48 -6.73 -5.35 6.65
CA VAL A 48 -6.35 -3.99 7.02
C VAL A 48 -7.18 -3.59 8.23
N ASP A 49 -6.51 -3.04 9.25
CA ASP A 49 -7.14 -2.50 10.45
C ASP A 49 -7.21 -0.97 10.34
N TYR A 50 -8.42 -0.42 10.42
CA TYR A 50 -8.72 1.00 10.22
C TYR A 50 -8.99 1.75 11.52
N SER A 51 -8.63 1.16 12.67
CA SER A 51 -8.95 1.73 13.98
C SER A 51 -8.49 3.18 14.11
N ASP A 52 -7.28 3.50 13.64
CA ASP A 52 -6.65 4.83 13.78
C ASP A 52 -6.08 5.39 12.45
N TYR A 53 -6.41 4.78 11.31
CA TYR A 53 -5.74 5.05 10.03
C TYR A 53 -6.71 5.17 8.85
N GLU A 54 -6.49 6.18 7.99
CA GLU A 54 -7.22 6.36 6.73
C GLU A 54 -6.37 6.06 5.49
N HIS A 55 -5.04 6.17 5.64
CA HIS A 55 -4.07 5.91 4.59
C HIS A 55 -3.09 4.84 5.02
N PHE A 56 -2.63 4.05 4.06
CA PHE A 56 -1.71 2.95 4.33
C PHE A 56 -0.61 2.91 3.28
N VAL A 57 0.52 2.34 3.67
CA VAL A 57 1.64 2.04 2.77
C VAL A 57 1.96 0.56 2.93
N LEU A 58 1.92 -0.17 1.83
CA LEU A 58 2.37 -1.56 1.75
C LEU A 58 3.71 -1.59 1.02
N ILE A 59 4.73 -2.15 1.67
CA ILE A 59 5.99 -2.53 1.04
C ILE A 59 5.95 -4.04 0.91
N MET A 60 6.15 -4.57 -0.29
CA MET A 60 5.97 -6.00 -0.56
C MET A 60 6.98 -6.49 -1.58
N ASP A 61 7.65 -7.59 -1.26
CA ASP A 61 8.34 -8.44 -2.22
C ASP A 61 7.43 -9.64 -2.52
N ALA A 62 7.07 -9.83 -3.80
CA ALA A 62 6.21 -10.93 -4.22
C ALA A 62 6.78 -11.61 -5.46
N LYS A 63 6.91 -12.93 -5.37
CA LYS A 63 7.43 -13.77 -6.45
C LYS A 63 6.39 -14.79 -6.87
N GLY A 64 6.14 -14.88 -8.17
CA GLY A 64 5.30 -15.92 -8.75
C GLY A 64 6.08 -17.17 -9.14
N ASP A 65 5.37 -18.26 -9.42
CA ASP A 65 5.96 -19.50 -9.96
C ASP A 65 6.11 -19.48 -11.50
N SER A 66 5.41 -18.56 -12.17
CA SER A 66 5.34 -18.53 -13.63
C SER A 66 6.52 -17.80 -14.26
N THR A 67 7.16 -18.44 -15.23
CA THR A 67 8.23 -17.86 -16.07
C THR A 67 7.69 -17.23 -17.38
N GLY A 68 6.37 -17.14 -17.55
CA GLY A 68 5.76 -16.53 -18.73
C GLY A 68 5.85 -15.01 -18.70
N THR A 69 6.03 -14.36 -19.86
CA THR A 69 6.25 -12.90 -19.99
C THR A 69 4.96 -12.07 -20.13
N THR A 70 3.79 -12.68 -19.92
CA THR A 70 2.47 -12.03 -20.07
C THR A 70 1.62 -12.21 -18.82
N LYS A 71 2.26 -12.21 -17.66
CA LYS A 71 1.59 -12.37 -16.37
C LYS A 71 1.64 -11.06 -15.60
N ASN A 72 0.52 -10.73 -14.98
CA ASN A 72 0.30 -9.47 -14.30
C ASN A 72 0.07 -9.74 -12.82
N LEU A 73 0.57 -8.89 -11.93
CA LEU A 73 0.14 -8.88 -10.55
C LEU A 73 -1.12 -8.02 -10.43
N HIS A 74 -2.15 -8.59 -9.85
CA HIS A 74 -3.43 -7.95 -9.67
C HIS A 74 -3.72 -7.68 -8.20
N MET A 75 -4.57 -6.69 -7.96
CA MET A 75 -5.14 -6.39 -6.66
C MET A 75 -6.66 -6.27 -6.72
N ARG A 76 -7.35 -6.80 -5.72
CA ARG A 76 -8.76 -6.56 -5.44
C ARG A 76 -8.96 -6.13 -4.00
N PHE A 77 -10.12 -5.56 -3.74
CA PHE A 77 -10.54 -5.08 -2.43
C PHE A 77 -11.80 -5.82 -1.98
N LYS A 78 -11.92 -6.01 -0.67
CA LYS A 78 -13.15 -6.38 0.01
C LYS A 78 -13.56 -5.18 0.83
N ARG A 79 -14.81 -4.73 0.73
CA ARG A 79 -15.33 -3.59 1.49
C ARG A 79 -16.01 -4.03 2.78
N ASP A 80 -16.14 -3.10 3.71
CA ASP A 80 -16.93 -3.31 4.92
C ASP A 80 -18.37 -3.72 4.57
N GLY A 81 -18.89 -4.71 5.29
CA GLY A 81 -20.17 -5.36 5.02
C GLY A 81 -20.21 -6.35 3.84
N GLN A 82 -19.11 -6.57 3.11
CA GLN A 82 -19.06 -7.59 2.05
C GLN A 82 -18.50 -8.93 2.56
N SER A 83 -19.05 -10.04 2.05
CA SER A 83 -18.51 -11.39 2.28
C SER A 83 -17.44 -11.79 1.28
N THR A 84 -17.42 -11.18 0.09
CA THR A 84 -16.52 -11.50 -1.02
C THR A 84 -15.79 -10.27 -1.52
N PHE A 85 -14.65 -10.49 -2.18
CA PHE A 85 -13.94 -9.43 -2.89
C PHE A 85 -14.77 -8.88 -4.05
N ASP A 86 -14.61 -7.59 -4.31
CA ASP A 86 -15.14 -6.91 -5.48
C ASP A 86 -14.51 -7.53 -6.75
N SER A 87 -15.34 -8.12 -7.61
CA SER A 87 -14.89 -8.82 -8.82
C SER A 87 -15.78 -8.58 -10.04
N ALA A 88 -16.73 -7.64 -9.95
CA ALA A 88 -17.56 -7.30 -11.09
C ALA A 88 -16.73 -6.53 -12.12
N ALA A 89 -17.04 -6.75 -13.40
CA ALA A 89 -16.64 -5.78 -14.42
C ALA A 89 -17.20 -4.43 -13.94
N ASN A 90 -16.46 -3.35 -14.12
CA ASN A 90 -16.79 -1.99 -13.64
C ASN A 90 -16.34 -1.64 -12.22
N ASN A 91 -15.77 -2.56 -11.44
CA ASN A 91 -15.33 -2.22 -10.09
C ASN A 91 -14.02 -1.43 -10.05
N TYR A 92 -13.17 -1.53 -11.08
CA TYR A 92 -11.84 -0.91 -11.03
C TYR A 92 -11.48 -0.17 -12.31
N SER A 93 -10.59 0.80 -12.14
CA SER A 93 -9.78 1.43 -13.18
C SER A 93 -8.30 1.30 -12.84
N THR A 94 -7.46 1.20 -13.88
CA THR A 94 -6.01 1.26 -13.76
C THR A 94 -5.44 2.11 -14.88
N SER A 95 -4.51 2.97 -14.52
CA SER A 95 -3.62 3.66 -15.45
C SER A 95 -2.18 3.44 -15.02
N GLY A 96 -1.23 3.47 -15.94
CA GLY A 96 0.17 3.36 -15.58
C GLY A 96 1.13 3.44 -16.75
N PHE A 97 2.41 3.46 -16.40
CA PHE A 97 3.52 3.55 -17.34
C PHE A 97 4.59 2.51 -17.01
N SER A 98 5.14 1.87 -18.04
CA SER A 98 6.36 1.06 -17.95
C SER A 98 7.53 1.88 -18.47
N TYR A 99 8.53 2.14 -17.61
CA TYR A 99 9.70 2.95 -17.98
C TYR A 99 10.54 2.29 -19.08
N ASP A 100 10.65 0.97 -19.05
CA ASP A 100 11.51 0.23 -19.97
C ASP A 100 10.80 -0.13 -21.28
N GLY A 101 9.48 -0.30 -21.24
CA GLY A 101 8.67 -0.63 -22.41
C GLY A 101 8.15 0.58 -23.18
N SER A 102 8.26 1.80 -22.63
CA SER A 102 7.56 3.00 -23.11
C SER A 102 6.06 2.75 -23.39
N ALA A 103 5.46 1.86 -22.59
CA ALA A 103 4.09 1.40 -22.78
C ALA A 103 3.18 2.07 -21.75
N ASN A 104 2.14 2.72 -22.24
CA ASN A 104 1.07 3.26 -21.41
C ASN A 104 -0.04 2.21 -21.25
N ARG A 105 -0.60 2.12 -20.05
CA ARG A 105 -1.78 1.33 -19.72
C ARG A 105 -2.87 2.28 -19.27
N ASN A 106 -4.07 2.17 -19.82
CA ASN A 106 -5.26 2.87 -19.35
C ASN A 106 -6.46 1.97 -19.60
N GLN A 107 -7.05 1.46 -18.52
CA GLN A 107 -8.17 0.55 -18.56
C GLN A 107 -9.21 0.96 -17.53
N ASN A 108 -10.47 0.97 -17.97
CA ASN A 108 -11.62 1.18 -17.12
C ASN A 108 -12.56 -0.01 -17.28
N GLY A 109 -13.44 -0.24 -16.31
CA GLY A 109 -14.42 -1.32 -16.45
C GLY A 109 -13.87 -2.69 -16.07
N ILE A 110 -12.72 -2.77 -15.40
CA ILE A 110 -12.02 -4.04 -15.12
C ILE A 110 -12.40 -4.63 -13.77
N THR A 111 -12.16 -5.93 -13.63
CA THR A 111 -12.50 -6.76 -12.45
C THR A 111 -11.42 -6.77 -11.37
N GLN A 112 -10.28 -6.13 -11.61
CA GLN A 112 -9.16 -5.99 -10.67
C GLN A 112 -8.28 -4.81 -11.09
N MET A 113 -7.44 -4.33 -10.19
CA MET A 113 -6.38 -3.35 -10.50
C MET A 113 -5.11 -4.07 -10.93
N GLU A 114 -4.36 -3.52 -11.88
CA GLU A 114 -3.06 -4.06 -12.32
C GLU A 114 -1.91 -3.30 -11.63
N ILE A 115 -1.11 -3.99 -10.82
CA ILE A 115 0.05 -3.42 -10.10
C ILE A 115 1.31 -3.41 -10.97
N PHE A 116 1.44 -4.41 -11.85
CA PHE A 116 2.33 -4.39 -13.01
C PHE A 116 1.79 -5.35 -14.09
N TRP A 117 2.25 -5.20 -15.32
CA TRP A 117 1.78 -5.98 -16.47
C TRP A 117 2.89 -6.46 -17.40
N SER A 118 2.57 -7.49 -18.18
CA SER A 118 3.40 -8.04 -19.26
C SER A 118 4.82 -8.36 -18.81
N ASN A 119 4.95 -9.07 -17.68
CA ASN A 119 6.25 -9.46 -17.18
C ASN A 119 6.28 -10.90 -16.67
N GLU A 120 7.43 -11.29 -16.14
CA GLU A 120 7.77 -12.61 -15.61
C GLU A 120 7.70 -12.59 -14.07
N PRO A 121 6.61 -13.11 -13.46
CA PRO A 121 6.40 -13.13 -12.00
C PRO A 121 7.48 -13.87 -11.24
N ALA A 122 8.13 -14.85 -11.86
CA ALA A 122 9.24 -15.60 -11.26
C ALA A 122 10.52 -14.76 -11.06
N LYS A 123 10.50 -13.48 -11.42
CA LYS A 123 11.57 -12.53 -11.10
C LYS A 123 11.24 -11.88 -9.76
N ASP A 124 12.26 -11.58 -8.97
CA ASP A 124 12.05 -11.02 -7.64
C ASP A 124 11.54 -9.57 -7.79
N TRP A 125 10.24 -9.35 -7.61
CA TRP A 125 9.63 -8.04 -7.73
C TRP A 125 9.46 -7.39 -6.36
N ALA A 126 9.89 -6.14 -6.26
CA ALA A 126 9.66 -5.27 -5.12
C ALA A 126 8.59 -4.24 -5.45
N HIS A 127 7.68 -4.01 -4.52
CA HIS A 127 6.52 -3.15 -4.66
C HIS A 127 6.44 -2.17 -3.49
N LYS A 128 6.13 -0.91 -3.81
CA LYS A 128 5.61 0.06 -2.84
C LYS A 128 4.23 0.49 -3.30
N ILE A 129 3.22 0.29 -2.46
CA ILE A 129 1.82 0.58 -2.77
C ILE A 129 1.28 1.54 -1.71
N ASN A 130 0.97 2.77 -2.13
CA ASN A 130 0.26 3.74 -1.32
C ASN A 130 -1.25 3.54 -1.51
N LEU A 131 -1.97 3.35 -0.41
CA LEU A 131 -3.40 3.12 -0.36
C LEU A 131 -4.04 4.35 0.30
N TRP A 132 -4.61 5.24 -0.51
CA TRP A 132 -5.11 6.51 -0.05
C TRP A 132 -6.61 6.45 0.23
N ASN A 133 -7.03 7.00 1.37
CA ASN A 133 -8.43 7.09 1.79
C ASN A 133 -9.16 5.73 1.87
N ILE A 134 -8.45 4.60 1.95
CA ILE A 134 -9.10 3.28 2.00
C ILE A 134 -9.83 3.02 3.33
N GLY A 135 -9.50 3.78 4.39
CA GLY A 135 -10.24 3.80 5.66
C GLY A 135 -11.27 4.93 5.78
N ASN A 136 -11.28 5.86 4.82
CA ASN A 136 -12.10 7.06 4.86
C ASN A 136 -13.45 6.80 4.16
N THR A 137 -14.55 7.28 4.75
CA THR A 137 -15.90 7.12 4.16
C THR A 137 -16.47 8.36 3.47
N THR A 138 -15.74 9.46 3.52
CA THR A 138 -16.14 10.77 2.98
C THR A 138 -15.36 11.16 1.73
N HIS A 139 -14.16 10.60 1.55
CA HIS A 139 -13.30 10.81 0.39
C HIS A 139 -13.20 9.54 -0.47
N GLN A 140 -12.97 9.73 -1.77
CA GLN A 140 -12.75 8.63 -2.70
C GLN A 140 -11.37 8.00 -2.46
N ASN A 141 -11.30 6.66 -2.55
CA ASN A 141 -10.04 5.95 -2.50
C ASN A 141 -9.30 5.99 -3.84
N PHE A 142 -7.98 5.93 -3.74
CA PHE A 142 -7.11 5.65 -4.87
C PHE A 142 -5.86 4.91 -4.40
N VAL A 143 -5.21 4.25 -5.35
CA VAL A 143 -4.02 3.44 -5.17
C VAL A 143 -2.96 3.99 -6.08
N GLU A 144 -1.76 4.16 -5.55
CA GLU A 144 -0.56 4.41 -6.32
C GLU A 144 0.42 3.28 -6.02
N ALA A 145 0.98 2.64 -7.04
CA ALA A 145 1.99 1.62 -6.86
C ALA A 145 3.21 1.87 -7.74
N ALA A 146 4.39 1.62 -7.19
CA ALA A 146 5.63 1.50 -7.92
C ALA A 146 6.14 0.06 -7.79
N SER A 147 6.47 -0.57 -8.92
CA SER A 147 6.98 -1.93 -8.98
C SER A 147 8.32 -1.95 -9.69
N ILE A 148 9.34 -2.59 -9.09
CA ILE A 148 10.68 -2.68 -9.65
C ILE A 148 11.14 -4.14 -9.59
N LYS A 149 11.74 -4.60 -10.67
CA LYS A 149 12.40 -5.89 -10.73
C LYS A 149 13.70 -5.84 -9.93
N ALA A 150 13.71 -6.43 -8.75
CA ALA A 150 14.89 -6.59 -7.93
C ALA A 150 15.77 -7.75 -8.47
N GLN A 151 17.10 -7.59 -8.39
CA GLN A 151 18.08 -8.68 -8.51
C GLN A 151 18.17 -9.45 -9.85
N SER A 152 17.90 -8.84 -11.01
CA SER A 152 18.18 -9.49 -12.31
C SER A 152 18.85 -8.57 -13.33
N SER A 153 19.59 -9.15 -14.28
CA SER A 153 20.13 -8.41 -15.43
C SER A 153 18.98 -7.89 -16.31
N GLY A 154 18.72 -6.59 -16.24
CA GLY A 154 17.64 -5.90 -16.94
C GLY A 154 16.66 -5.27 -15.97
N ASN A 155 16.64 -3.93 -15.92
CA ASN A 155 15.69 -3.19 -15.09
C ASN A 155 14.33 -3.23 -15.78
N ALA A 156 13.30 -3.52 -14.99
CA ALA A 156 11.91 -3.35 -15.40
C ALA A 156 11.20 -2.61 -14.27
N SER A 157 10.66 -1.43 -14.55
CA SER A 157 10.00 -0.58 -13.56
C SER A 157 8.66 -0.04 -14.05
N TYR A 158 7.71 0.05 -13.14
CA TYR A 158 6.33 0.45 -13.40
C TYR A 158 5.86 1.44 -12.34
N VAL A 159 5.04 2.38 -12.76
CA VAL A 159 4.20 3.18 -11.88
C VAL A 159 2.76 3.04 -12.34
N THR A 160 1.86 2.78 -11.40
CA THR A 160 0.44 2.54 -11.66
C THR A 160 -0.42 3.35 -10.71
N ASN A 161 -1.50 3.93 -11.21
CA ASN A 161 -2.55 4.56 -10.42
C ASN A 161 -3.86 3.84 -10.69
N SER A 162 -4.56 3.44 -9.64
CA SER A 162 -5.81 2.70 -9.74
C SER A 162 -6.84 3.19 -8.72
N ALA A 163 -8.11 2.90 -8.95
CA ALA A 163 -9.17 3.23 -7.99
C ALA A 163 -10.34 2.25 -8.11
N ILE A 164 -11.17 2.17 -7.06
CA ILE A 164 -12.50 1.60 -7.21
C ILE A 164 -13.34 2.56 -8.05
N ASN A 165 -13.97 2.04 -9.09
CA ASN A 165 -14.90 2.80 -9.90
C ASN A 165 -16.30 2.76 -9.27
N GLY A 166 -17.01 3.89 -9.32
CA GLY A 166 -18.44 3.99 -9.01
C GLY A 166 -18.78 4.64 -7.67
N SER A 167 -20.07 4.61 -7.31
CA SER A 167 -20.64 5.27 -6.13
C SER A 167 -20.20 4.69 -4.78
N THR A 168 -19.42 3.60 -4.80
CA THR A 168 -18.96 2.89 -3.59
C THR A 168 -17.48 3.10 -3.31
N ASN A 169 -16.83 3.99 -4.08
CA ASN A 169 -15.43 4.39 -3.89
C ASN A 169 -15.19 5.13 -2.54
N SER A 170 -16.24 5.41 -1.78
CA SER A 170 -16.19 5.96 -0.42
C SER A 170 -16.52 4.94 0.66
N ASN A 171 -16.53 3.64 0.36
CA ASN A 171 -16.68 2.61 1.40
C ASN A 171 -15.31 2.23 1.93
N ARG A 172 -15.24 1.95 3.24
CA ARG A 172 -14.04 1.36 3.83
C ARG A 172 -13.71 0.04 3.16
N ILE A 173 -12.45 -0.09 2.77
CA ILE A 173 -11.88 -1.39 2.44
C ILE A 173 -11.67 -2.15 3.76
N ILE A 174 -11.62 -3.47 3.75
CA ILE A 174 -11.30 -4.31 4.93
C ILE A 174 -10.20 -5.32 4.64
N SER A 175 -9.97 -5.61 3.36
CA SER A 175 -8.99 -6.59 2.94
C SER A 175 -8.50 -6.31 1.52
N LEU A 176 -7.21 -6.59 1.28
CA LEU A 176 -6.54 -6.54 -0.01
C LEU A 176 -6.31 -7.98 -0.48
N LEU A 177 -6.55 -8.27 -1.75
CA LEU A 177 -6.25 -9.57 -2.35
C LEU A 177 -5.25 -9.38 -3.49
N PHE A 178 -4.08 -10.01 -3.36
CA PHE A 178 -3.06 -10.07 -4.40
C PHE A 178 -3.07 -11.45 -5.07
N PHE A 179 -2.94 -11.46 -6.40
CA PHE A 179 -2.87 -12.69 -7.20
C PHE A 179 -2.26 -12.41 -8.56
N TYR A 180 -1.65 -13.43 -9.18
CA TYR A 180 -1.19 -13.32 -10.56
C TYR A 180 -2.29 -13.65 -11.56
N SER A 181 -2.23 -13.07 -12.76
CA SER A 181 -3.16 -13.40 -13.85
C SER A 181 -3.06 -14.85 -14.32
N ALA A 182 -1.93 -15.51 -14.07
CA ALA A 182 -1.79 -16.96 -14.06
C ALA A 182 -0.57 -17.37 -13.22
N GLY A 183 -0.59 -18.60 -12.71
CA GLY A 183 0.41 -19.09 -11.75
C GLY A 183 0.04 -18.77 -10.30
N ASN A 184 0.85 -19.26 -9.38
CA ASN A 184 0.73 -19.00 -7.95
C ASN A 184 1.76 -17.96 -7.50
N ILE A 185 1.54 -17.41 -6.30
CA ILE A 185 2.54 -16.70 -5.52
C ILE A 185 3.39 -17.76 -4.83
N ALA A 186 4.65 -17.88 -5.24
CA ALA A 186 5.61 -18.85 -4.70
C ALA A 186 6.21 -18.37 -3.37
N SER A 187 6.41 -17.06 -3.23
CA SER A 187 6.85 -16.44 -1.99
C SER A 187 6.40 -14.99 -1.87
N TYR A 188 6.25 -14.53 -0.64
CA TYR A 188 6.01 -13.13 -0.34
C TYR A 188 6.68 -12.73 0.99
N ASP A 189 7.03 -11.45 1.07
CA ASP A 189 7.37 -10.74 2.31
C ASP A 189 6.73 -9.35 2.21
N TYR A 190 6.00 -8.93 3.24
CA TYR A 190 5.40 -7.60 3.25
C TYR A 190 5.45 -6.92 4.61
N GLN A 191 5.39 -5.59 4.56
CA GLN A 191 5.23 -4.71 5.70
C GLN A 191 4.09 -3.73 5.40
N LEU A 192 3.14 -3.63 6.33
CA LEU A 192 2.01 -2.70 6.25
C LEU A 192 2.20 -1.61 7.30
N TYR A 193 2.05 -0.36 6.86
CA TYR A 193 2.10 0.83 7.67
C TYR A 193 0.78 1.60 7.53
N GLY A 194 0.31 2.22 8.61
CA GLY A 194 -0.83 3.14 8.61
C GLY A 194 -0.37 4.57 8.88
N ILE A 195 -1.11 5.56 8.37
CA ILE A 195 -0.87 6.97 8.65
C ILE A 195 -1.97 7.46 9.57
N LYS A 196 -1.61 7.89 10.79
CA LYS A 196 -2.56 8.32 11.81
C LYS A 196 -3.39 9.50 11.34
N THR A 197 -4.70 9.37 11.49
CA THR A 197 -5.61 10.51 11.30
C THR A 197 -5.77 11.29 12.59
N SER A 198 -5.86 12.62 12.45
CA SER A 198 -6.01 13.57 13.56
C SER A 198 -7.27 13.36 14.38
#